data_AF-A0A2H0GB37-F1
#
_entry.id   AF-A0A2H0GB37-F1
#
_cell.length_a   1.000
_cell.length_b   1.000
_cell.length_c   1.000
_cell.angle_alpha   90.00
_cell.angle_beta   90.00
_cell.angle_gamma   90.00
#
_symmetry.space_group_name_H-M   'P 1'
#
loop_
_entity.id
_entity.type
_entity.pdbx_description
1 polymer ?
#
loop_
_entity_poly.entity_id
_entity_poly.type
_entity_poly.pdbx_seq_one_letter_code
_entity_poly.pdbx_strand_id
1 'polypeptide(L)' 'MNQYLALLRGINVGGNNIIKMVDLKACFEKMGFTDVKT' A
#
# COMPACT_ATOMS: atom_id res chain seq x y z
N MET A 1 11.13 12.78 12.34
CA MET A 1 9.92 12.03 11.88
C MET A 1 10.08 11.85 10.38
N ASN A 2 10.24 10.62 9.90
CA ASN A 2 10.46 10.37 8.48
C ASN A 2 9.13 9.98 7.83
N GLN A 3 8.79 10.65 6.73
CA GLN A 3 7.66 10.26 5.89
C GLN A 3 8.20 9.51 4.68
N TYR A 4 7.50 8.46 4.30
CA TYR A 4 7.86 7.59 3.19
C TYR A 4 6.72 7.58 2.18
N LEU A 5 7.07 7.47 0.89
CA LEU A 5 6.12 7.34 -0.20
C LEU A 5 6.40 6.05 -0.96
N ALA A 6 5.40 5.17 -1.03
CA ALA A 6 5.45 3.95 -1.82
C ALA A 6 4.65 4.17 -3.12
N LEU A 7 5.33 4.14 -4.27
CA LEU A 7 4.71 4.28 -5.58
C LEU A 7 4.61 2.90 -6.25
N LEU A 8 3.38 2.43 -6.45
CA LEU A 8 3.09 1.18 -7.14
C LEU A 8 2.60 1.49 -8.55
N ARG A 9 3.08 0.73 -9.54
CA ARG A 9 2.67 0.84 -10.95
C ARG A 9 1.91 -0.40 -11.40
N GLY A 10 0.93 -0.22 -12.28
CA GLY A 10 0.27 -1.34 -12.98
C GLY A 10 -0.60 -2.24 -12.09
N ILE A 11 -1.10 -1.72 -10.96
CA ILE A 11 -2.04 -2.41 -10.07
C ILE A 11 -3.46 -1.87 -10.29
N ASN A 12 -4.48 -2.71 -10.08
CA ASN A 12 -5.90 -2.32 -10.15
C ASN A 12 -6.34 -1.67 -11.49
N VAL A 13 -5.62 -1.93 -12.59
CA VAL A 13 -5.98 -1.46 -13.93
C VAL A 13 -6.44 -2.65 -14.77
N GLY A 14 -7.59 -2.54 -15.41
CA GLY A 14 -8.13 -3.57 -16.31
C GLY A 14 -8.41 -4.92 -15.64
N GLY A 15 -8.58 -4.94 -14.31
CA GLY A 15 -8.79 -6.18 -13.54
C GLY A 15 -7.52 -7.02 -13.32
N ASN A 16 -6.35 -6.51 -13.67
CA ASN A 16 -5.06 -7.18 -13.47
C ASN A 16 -4.36 -6.70 -12.20
N ASN A 17 -3.50 -7.56 -11.62
CA ASN A 17 -2.69 -7.27 -10.43
C ASN A 17 -3.51 -6.61 -9.31
N ILE A 18 -4.64 -7.22 -8.96
CA ILE A 18 -5.57 -6.64 -8.01
C ILE A 18 -4.94 -6.65 -6.61
N ILE A 19 -4.86 -5.47 -6.01
CA ILE A 19 -4.43 -5.27 -4.63
C ILE A 19 -5.54 -4.49 -3.92
N LYS A 20 -6.09 -5.09 -2.87
CA LYS A 20 -7.01 -4.37 -1.98
C LYS A 20 -6.22 -3.39 -1.13
N MET A 21 -6.66 -2.14 -1.09
CA MET A 21 -6.00 -1.10 -0.30
C MET A 21 -5.97 -1.41 1.21
N VAL A 22 -7.00 -2.12 1.71
CA VAL A 22 -7.05 -2.61 3.10
C VAL A 22 -5.90 -3.58 3.40
N ASP A 23 -5.64 -4.52 2.50
CA ASP A 23 -4.57 -5.51 2.67
C ASP A 23 -3.19 -4.87 2.50
N LEU A 24 -3.05 -3.91 1.57
CA LEU A 24 -1.84 -3.13 1.37
C LEU A 24 -1.48 -2.32 2.62
N LYS A 25 -2.48 -1.63 3.20
CA LYS A 25 -2.31 -0.89 4.45
C LYS A 25 -1.86 -1.81 5.58
N ALA A 26 -2.57 -2.93 5.79
CA ALA A 26 -2.24 -3.89 6.85
C ALA A 26 -0.83 -4.48 6.68
N CYS A 27 -0.36 -4.64 5.44
CA CYS A 27 1.01 -5.09 5.15
C CYS A 27 2.06 -4.11 5.68
N PHE A 28 1.93 -2.82 5.40
CA PHE A 28 2.86 -1.80 5.91
C PHE A 28 2.75 -1.63 7.43
N GLU A 29 1.54 -1.72 8.00
CA GLU A 29 1.37 -1.70 9.46
C GLU A 29 2.07 -2.89 10.13
N LYS A 30 2.00 -4.09 9.55
CA LYS A 30 2.74 -5.29 10.03
C LYS A 30 4.25 -5.14 9.91
N MET A 31 4.75 -4.32 8.98
CA MET A 31 6.17 -3.99 8.85
C MET A 31 6.64 -2.93 9.87
N GLY A 32 5.73 -2.39 10.69
CA GLY A 32 6.03 -1.39 11.72
C GLY A 32 5.87 0.06 11.27
N PHE A 33 5.36 0.31 10.06
CA PHE A 33 4.99 1.67 9.66
C PHE A 33 3.71 2.11 10.36
N THR A 34 3.65 3.39 10.72
CA THR A 34 2.51 4.00 11.41
C THR A 34 1.90 5.09 10.53
N ASP A 35 0.65 5.45 10.79
CA ASP A 35 -0.12 6.43 10.00
C ASP A 35 -0.19 6.09 8.49
N VAL A 36 -0.25 4.79 8.15
CA VAL A 36 -0.31 4.32 6.75
C VAL A 36 -1.61 4.77 6.08
N LYS A 37 -1.47 5.44 4.94
CA LYS A 37 -2.54 5.90 4.05
C LYS A 37 -2.27 5.38 2.63
N THR A 38 -3.32 4.87 1.98
CA THR A 38 -3.30 4.23 0.66
C THR A 38 -4.28 4.92 -0.26
#